data_AF-A0A2V1AS92-F1
#
_entry.id   AF-A0A2V1AS92-F1
#
_cell.length_a   1.000
_cell.length_b   1.000
_cell.length_c   1.000
_cell.angle_alpha   90.00
_cell.angle_beta   90.00
_cell.angle_gamma   90.00
#
_symmetry.space_group_name_H-M   'P 1'
#
loop_
_entity.id
_entity.type
_entity.pdbx_description
1 polymer ?
#
loop_
_entity_poly.entity_id
_entity_poly.type
_entity_poly.pdbx_seq_one_letter_code
_entity_poly.pdbx_strand_id
1 'polypeptide(L)'
;MAERLTEENLFVLRPQNPDVSEETVFDQELLDKASNQDLLSCTYTLLKGQKLSKAEALTLWELRLVLLMFGNQLAAARREAVNLNNALYLSENPTAAPPQQSIPRPQIGRSDSTASRRSGSSPGPNAPGNVVYPFPKNNDGAIGFSLLSLILRLKSAPNLSLVNELYKLCYQLRLKGSSGEEAEIQRNLISLSYEIIMALMITRNFYTLLSFVESLEAGVKAREDSSSEEYLHYSSNVSLTIVLANMIIRQSEGIDDFDVAELRQRFENLDQFTLDCFVNVLRKYSPMVGESGGPSVGSDEDVDYDKLLELVKQGKLTGRIVCSTLASFELGNMYRAEFQEVDKDKRLAANPAPHTGTRFENVYTKVMSQWGNYIEKVYGLE
;
A
#
# COMPACT_ATOMS: atom_id res chain seq x y z
N MET A 1 -15.66 -19.61 -12.36
CA MET A 1 -15.03 -18.50 -11.62
C MET A 1 -13.58 -18.29 -12.05
N ALA A 2 -12.72 -19.32 -12.05
CA ALA A 2 -11.35 -19.22 -12.60
C ALA A 2 -11.31 -18.79 -14.08
N GLU A 3 -12.28 -19.21 -14.91
CA GLU A 3 -12.37 -18.83 -16.32
C GLU A 3 -12.45 -17.32 -16.56
N ARG A 4 -13.06 -16.54 -15.65
CA ARG A 4 -13.11 -15.09 -15.79
C ARG A 4 -11.79 -14.41 -15.43
N LEU A 5 -10.91 -15.08 -14.69
CA LEU A 5 -9.61 -14.56 -14.25
C LEU A 5 -8.52 -14.73 -15.32
N THR A 6 -8.82 -15.39 -16.43
CA THR A 6 -7.90 -15.65 -17.54
C THR A 6 -8.29 -14.91 -18.83
N GLU A 7 -9.35 -14.08 -18.77
CA GLU A 7 -9.83 -13.30 -19.91
C GLU A 7 -8.78 -12.30 -20.40
N GLU A 8 -8.67 -12.15 -21.72
CA GLU A 8 -7.64 -11.34 -22.37
C GLU A 8 -7.79 -9.83 -22.09
N ASN A 9 -9.03 -9.38 -21.87
CA ASN A 9 -9.38 -8.01 -21.54
C ASN A 9 -8.86 -7.55 -20.16
N LEU A 10 -8.43 -8.49 -19.31
CA LEU A 10 -7.91 -8.15 -17.98
C LEU A 10 -6.49 -7.56 -18.06
N PHE A 11 -5.73 -7.94 -19.08
CA PHE A 11 -4.33 -7.60 -19.23
C PHE A 11 -4.16 -6.31 -20.06
N VAL A 12 -3.46 -5.34 -19.49
CA VAL A 12 -3.11 -4.09 -20.17
C VAL A 12 -1.73 -4.24 -20.82
N LEU A 13 -0.79 -4.87 -20.11
CA LEU A 13 0.55 -5.15 -20.62
C LEU A 13 0.72 -6.62 -20.96
N ARG A 14 1.02 -6.89 -22.22
CA ARG A 14 1.35 -8.22 -22.71
C ARG A 14 2.86 -8.43 -22.69
N PRO A 15 3.34 -9.68 -22.53
CA PRO A 15 4.76 -9.99 -22.57
C PRO A 15 5.40 -9.43 -23.83
N GLN A 16 6.54 -8.77 -23.69
CA GLN A 16 7.38 -8.38 -24.83
C GLN A 16 8.38 -9.48 -25.19
N ASN A 17 8.73 -10.35 -24.24
CA ASN A 17 9.56 -11.53 -24.44
C ASN A 17 8.71 -12.80 -24.31
N PRO A 18 8.31 -13.43 -25.43
CA PRO A 18 7.59 -14.70 -25.40
C PRO A 18 8.48 -15.91 -25.03
N ASP A 19 9.80 -15.73 -24.99
CA ASP A 19 10.78 -16.81 -24.80
C ASP A 19 11.00 -17.23 -23.33
N VAL A 20 10.37 -16.54 -22.36
CA VAL A 20 10.52 -16.90 -20.94
C VAL A 20 9.67 -18.14 -20.64
N SER A 21 10.35 -19.24 -20.34
CA SER A 21 9.73 -20.52 -19.99
C SER A 21 8.93 -20.43 -18.69
N GLU A 22 7.81 -21.15 -18.61
CA GLU A 22 7.07 -21.33 -17.37
C GLU A 22 7.92 -22.03 -16.28
N GLU A 23 8.93 -22.81 -16.70
CA GLU A 23 9.90 -23.45 -15.81
C GLU A 23 10.66 -22.44 -14.94
N THR A 24 10.80 -21.18 -15.37
CA THR A 24 11.44 -20.12 -14.58
C THR A 24 10.79 -19.91 -13.21
N VAL A 25 9.49 -20.19 -13.09
CA VAL A 25 8.75 -20.03 -11.82
C VAL A 25 8.86 -21.27 -10.92
N PHE A 26 9.18 -22.44 -11.50
CA PHE A 26 9.17 -23.72 -10.80
C PHE A 26 10.58 -24.26 -10.50
N ASP A 27 11.58 -23.86 -11.28
CA ASP A 27 12.98 -24.19 -11.07
C ASP A 27 13.66 -23.11 -10.22
N GLN A 28 14.28 -23.51 -9.11
CA GLN A 28 14.87 -22.56 -8.15
C GLN A 28 16.07 -21.81 -8.75
N GLU A 29 16.91 -22.46 -9.57
CA GLU A 29 18.08 -21.84 -10.16
C GLU A 29 17.69 -20.78 -11.19
N LEU A 30 16.67 -21.08 -12.01
CA LEU A 30 16.10 -20.12 -12.96
C LEU A 30 15.38 -18.99 -12.22
N LEU A 31 14.59 -19.32 -11.20
CA LEU A 31 13.88 -18.34 -10.38
C LEU A 31 14.86 -17.35 -9.75
N ASP A 32 15.99 -17.83 -9.22
CA ASP A 32 17.00 -16.98 -8.58
C ASP A 32 17.64 -15.98 -9.54
N LYS A 33 17.80 -16.35 -10.82
CA LYS A 33 18.36 -15.49 -11.87
C LYS A 33 17.31 -14.61 -12.58
N ALA A 34 16.03 -14.90 -12.43
CA ALA A 34 14.95 -14.21 -13.12
C ALA A 34 14.84 -12.74 -12.71
N SER A 35 14.69 -11.84 -13.70
CA SER A 35 14.36 -10.44 -13.47
C SER A 35 12.87 -10.25 -13.16
N ASN A 36 12.50 -9.09 -12.59
CA ASN A 36 11.10 -8.76 -12.37
C ASN A 36 10.27 -8.70 -13.68
N GLN A 37 10.91 -8.40 -14.83
CA GLN A 37 10.24 -8.43 -16.14
C GLN A 37 9.99 -9.87 -16.64
N ASP A 38 10.94 -10.78 -16.37
CA ASP A 38 10.77 -12.19 -16.71
C ASP A 38 9.62 -12.78 -15.89
N LEU A 39 9.62 -12.54 -14.58
CA LEU A 39 8.54 -12.97 -13.69
C LEU A 39 7.19 -12.37 -14.08
N LEU A 40 7.15 -11.09 -14.47
CA LEU A 40 5.92 -10.44 -14.95
C LEU A 40 5.39 -11.12 -16.21
N SER A 41 6.27 -11.49 -17.13
CA SER A 41 5.92 -12.23 -18.35
C SER A 41 5.42 -13.64 -18.02
N CYS A 42 6.07 -14.35 -17.10
CA CYS A 42 5.61 -15.67 -16.62
C CYS A 42 4.20 -15.61 -16.03
N THR A 43 3.87 -14.60 -15.22
CA THR A 43 2.51 -14.50 -14.63
C THR A 43 1.43 -14.45 -15.71
N TYR A 44 1.66 -13.74 -16.82
CA TYR A 44 0.74 -13.70 -17.95
C TYR A 44 0.62 -15.07 -18.61
N THR A 45 1.75 -15.69 -18.97
CA THR A 45 1.76 -16.98 -19.67
C THR A 45 1.05 -18.05 -18.84
N LEU A 46 1.31 -18.12 -17.53
CA LEU A 46 0.68 -19.06 -16.61
C LEU A 46 -0.83 -18.83 -16.48
N LEU A 47 -1.28 -17.56 -16.36
CA LEU A 47 -2.70 -17.22 -16.30
C LEU A 47 -3.44 -17.56 -17.60
N LYS A 48 -2.76 -17.54 -18.76
CA LYS A 48 -3.37 -17.84 -20.06
C LYS A 48 -3.27 -19.32 -20.47
N GLY A 49 -2.18 -19.98 -20.09
CA GLY A 49 -1.78 -21.28 -20.65
C GLY A 49 -2.20 -22.49 -19.83
N GLN A 50 -2.46 -22.33 -18.53
CA GLN A 50 -2.67 -23.47 -17.63
C GLN A 50 -4.08 -23.55 -17.03
N LYS A 51 -4.50 -24.77 -16.69
CA LYS A 51 -5.67 -25.01 -15.83
C LYS A 51 -5.29 -24.70 -14.38
N LEU A 52 -5.61 -23.49 -13.94
CA LEU A 52 -5.35 -23.03 -12.57
C LEU A 52 -6.58 -23.23 -11.68
N SER A 53 -6.35 -23.59 -10.43
CA SER A 53 -7.33 -23.41 -9.37
C SER A 53 -7.60 -21.91 -9.12
N LYS A 54 -8.70 -21.60 -8.44
CA LYS A 54 -9.03 -20.20 -8.10
C LYS A 54 -7.92 -19.56 -7.24
N ALA A 55 -7.41 -20.29 -6.25
CA ALA A 55 -6.35 -19.80 -5.36
C ALA A 55 -5.08 -19.47 -6.15
N GLU A 56 -4.61 -20.40 -7.00
CA GLU A 56 -3.46 -20.18 -7.87
C GLU A 56 -3.60 -18.98 -8.79
N ALA A 57 -4.78 -18.80 -9.41
CA ALA A 57 -5.03 -17.64 -10.26
C ALA A 57 -4.97 -16.33 -9.48
N LEU A 58 -5.51 -16.30 -8.26
CA LEU A 58 -5.45 -15.12 -7.39
C LEU A 58 -4.02 -14.80 -6.95
N THR A 59 -3.22 -15.81 -6.58
CA THR A 59 -1.79 -15.64 -6.24
C THR A 59 -1.01 -15.06 -7.41
N LEU A 60 -1.23 -15.56 -8.63
CA LEU A 60 -0.57 -15.01 -9.83
C LEU A 60 -1.02 -13.57 -10.12
N TRP A 61 -2.28 -13.23 -9.90
CA TRP A 61 -2.77 -11.86 -10.02
C TRP A 61 -2.12 -10.92 -8.99
N GLU A 62 -1.95 -11.37 -7.75
CA GLU A 62 -1.25 -10.60 -6.73
C GLU A 62 0.21 -10.35 -7.13
N LEU A 63 0.95 -11.41 -7.49
CA LEU A 63 2.32 -11.34 -7.99
C LEU A 63 2.44 -10.36 -9.16
N ARG A 64 1.53 -10.47 -10.13
CA ARG A 64 1.51 -9.62 -11.31
C ARG A 64 1.35 -8.15 -10.97
N LEU A 65 0.37 -7.80 -10.14
CA LEU A 65 0.13 -6.41 -9.74
C LEU A 65 1.33 -5.82 -9.00
N VAL A 66 1.96 -6.59 -8.11
CA VAL A 66 3.20 -6.17 -7.41
C VAL A 66 4.36 -5.98 -8.38
N LEU A 67 4.57 -6.91 -9.32
CA LEU A 67 5.64 -6.80 -10.31
C LEU A 67 5.46 -5.59 -11.24
N LEU A 68 4.22 -5.25 -11.60
CA LEU A 68 3.93 -4.01 -12.35
C LEU A 68 4.32 -2.76 -11.54
N MET A 69 4.10 -2.76 -10.23
CA MET A 69 4.53 -1.65 -9.36
C MET A 69 6.05 -1.57 -9.29
N PHE A 70 6.74 -2.68 -9.05
CA PHE A 70 8.21 -2.73 -9.03
C PHE A 70 8.81 -2.27 -10.37
N GLY A 71 8.17 -2.59 -11.49
CA GLY A 71 8.56 -2.18 -12.84
C GLY A 71 8.27 -0.72 -13.23
N ASN A 72 7.81 0.15 -12.31
CA ASN A 72 7.38 1.54 -12.61
C ASN A 72 6.22 1.61 -13.62
N GLN A 73 5.35 0.59 -13.63
CA GLN A 73 4.21 0.49 -14.55
C GLN A 73 2.89 0.75 -13.81
N LEU A 74 2.87 1.73 -12.90
CA LEU A 74 1.71 2.04 -12.05
C LEU A 74 0.41 2.25 -12.86
N ALA A 75 0.48 2.94 -14.00
CA ALA A 75 -0.69 3.15 -14.87
C ALA A 75 -1.26 1.84 -15.47
N ALA A 76 -0.43 0.82 -15.66
CA ALA A 76 -0.89 -0.51 -16.04
C ALA A 76 -1.44 -1.25 -14.82
N ALA A 77 -0.72 -1.25 -13.69
CA ALA A 77 -1.15 -1.86 -12.43
C ALA A 77 -2.55 -1.39 -12.01
N ARG A 78 -2.83 -0.09 -12.07
CA ARG A 78 -4.15 0.48 -11.75
C ARG A 78 -5.24 0.00 -12.70
N ARG A 79 -4.97 -0.05 -14.00
CA ARG A 79 -5.95 -0.50 -15.01
C ARG A 79 -6.23 -2.00 -14.85
N GLU A 80 -5.21 -2.81 -14.65
CA GLU A 80 -5.37 -4.24 -14.42
C GLU A 80 -6.06 -4.53 -13.09
N ALA A 81 -5.79 -3.78 -12.03
CA ALA A 81 -6.51 -3.90 -10.76
C ALA A 81 -8.01 -3.55 -10.89
N VAL A 82 -8.36 -2.52 -11.70
CA VAL A 82 -9.77 -2.22 -12.03
C VAL A 82 -10.41 -3.39 -12.77
N ASN A 83 -9.72 -3.92 -13.79
CA ASN A 83 -10.22 -5.05 -14.57
C ASN A 83 -10.43 -6.29 -13.70
N LEU A 84 -9.44 -6.62 -12.87
CA LEU A 84 -9.49 -7.74 -11.92
C LEU A 84 -10.64 -7.55 -10.92
N ASN A 85 -10.77 -6.36 -10.32
CA ASN A 85 -11.89 -6.03 -9.45
C ASN A 85 -13.24 -6.30 -10.13
N ASN A 86 -13.40 -5.85 -11.38
CA ASN A 86 -14.63 -6.03 -12.12
C ASN A 86 -14.92 -7.50 -12.39
N ALA A 87 -13.91 -8.27 -12.80
CA ALA A 87 -14.04 -9.71 -13.02
C ALA A 87 -14.45 -10.44 -11.73
N LEU A 88 -13.82 -10.11 -10.61
CA LEU A 88 -14.14 -10.66 -9.28
C LEU A 88 -15.57 -10.31 -8.88
N TYR A 89 -15.95 -9.03 -8.96
CA TYR A 89 -17.29 -8.58 -8.62
C TYR A 89 -18.37 -9.27 -9.46
N LEU A 90 -18.17 -9.32 -10.78
CA LEU A 90 -19.11 -9.97 -11.70
C LEU A 90 -19.18 -11.48 -11.48
N SER A 91 -18.10 -12.10 -11.01
CA SER A 91 -18.10 -13.52 -10.66
C SER A 91 -18.97 -13.82 -9.44
N GLU A 92 -19.03 -12.90 -8.48
CA GLU A 92 -19.94 -12.98 -7.32
C GLU A 92 -21.37 -12.55 -7.67
N ASN A 93 -21.54 -11.69 -8.69
CA ASN A 93 -22.81 -11.12 -9.09
C ASN A 93 -23.05 -11.29 -10.60
N PRO A 94 -23.34 -12.52 -11.09
CA PRO A 94 -23.41 -12.81 -12.53
C PRO A 94 -24.49 -12.03 -13.28
N THR A 95 -25.53 -11.57 -12.58
CA THR A 95 -26.67 -10.83 -13.12
C THR A 95 -26.55 -9.31 -12.95
N ALA A 96 -25.41 -8.80 -12.45
CA ALA A 96 -25.22 -7.38 -12.23
C ALA A 96 -25.20 -6.60 -13.54
N ALA A 97 -26.08 -5.59 -13.65
CA ALA A 97 -26.03 -4.62 -14.73
C ALA A 97 -24.77 -3.74 -14.61
N PRO A 98 -24.21 -3.24 -15.72
CA PRO A 98 -23.12 -2.26 -15.66
C PRO A 98 -23.55 -1.03 -14.86
N PRO A 99 -22.72 -0.54 -13.92
CA PRO A 99 -23.04 0.66 -13.16
C PRO A 99 -23.32 1.81 -14.12
N GLN A 100 -24.42 2.53 -13.89
CA GLN A 100 -24.76 3.69 -14.69
C GLN A 100 -23.61 4.69 -14.62
N GLN A 101 -22.97 4.97 -15.76
CA GLN A 101 -21.98 6.03 -15.84
C GLN A 101 -22.67 7.34 -15.45
N SER A 102 -22.14 8.03 -14.44
CA SER A 102 -22.63 9.34 -14.05
C SER A 102 -22.57 10.26 -15.26
N ILE A 103 -23.73 10.69 -15.76
CA ILE A 103 -23.85 11.71 -16.79
C ILE A 103 -23.02 12.92 -16.32
N PRO A 104 -22.12 13.49 -17.16
CA PRO A 104 -21.35 14.66 -16.77
C PRO A 104 -22.32 15.76 -16.35
N ARG A 105 -22.29 16.17 -15.08
CA ARG A 105 -23.04 17.35 -14.64
C ARG A 105 -22.52 18.55 -15.44
N PRO A 106 -23.38 19.39 -16.03
CA PRO A 106 -22.92 20.62 -16.66
C PRO A 106 -22.17 21.46 -15.61
N GLN A 107 -20.95 21.86 -15.94
CA GLN A 107 -20.12 22.70 -15.08
C GLN A 107 -20.83 24.04 -14.87
N ILE A 108 -21.39 24.25 -13.67
CA ILE A 108 -21.77 25.58 -13.20
C ILE A 108 -20.48 26.24 -12.73
N GLY A 109 -20.04 27.24 -13.49
CA GLY A 109 -18.77 27.93 -13.27
C GLY A 109 -18.65 28.59 -11.90
N ARG A 110 -17.56 28.26 -11.21
CA ARG A 110 -16.82 29.18 -10.34
C ARG A 110 -15.34 28.93 -10.55
N SER A 111 -14.71 29.90 -11.19
CA SER A 111 -13.27 30.02 -11.37
C SER A 111 -12.65 30.45 -10.05
N ASP A 112 -12.11 29.49 -9.29
CA ASP A 112 -11.04 29.75 -8.32
C ASP A 112 -9.81 28.96 -8.76
N SER A 113 -8.75 29.71 -9.03
CA SER A 113 -7.53 29.28 -9.70
C SER A 113 -6.46 28.88 -8.69
N THR A 114 -6.31 27.59 -8.38
CA THR A 114 -5.06 27.00 -7.79
C THR A 114 -4.98 25.47 -7.96
N ALA A 115 -5.33 24.92 -9.13
CA ALA A 115 -5.12 23.50 -9.42
C ALA A 115 -4.60 23.27 -10.85
N SER A 116 -3.38 23.73 -11.13
CA SER A 116 -2.70 23.48 -12.41
C SER A 116 -1.56 22.49 -12.21
N ARG A 117 -1.84 21.20 -12.52
CA ARG A 117 -0.98 20.22 -13.23
C ARG A 117 -1.37 18.78 -12.87
N ARG A 118 -2.49 18.31 -13.42
CA ARG A 118 -2.59 16.92 -13.92
C ARG A 118 -3.26 16.98 -15.28
N SER A 119 -2.47 16.65 -16.30
CA SER A 119 -2.91 16.51 -17.68
C SER A 119 -3.88 15.33 -17.75
N GLY A 120 -5.17 15.61 -17.55
CA GLY A 120 -6.25 14.70 -17.90
C GLY A 120 -6.46 14.80 -19.40
N SER A 121 -5.97 13.82 -20.15
CA SER A 121 -6.44 13.59 -21.51
C SER A 121 -7.97 13.49 -21.48
N SER A 122 -8.63 14.43 -22.16
CA SER A 122 -10.07 14.32 -22.40
C SER A 122 -10.34 12.99 -23.11
N PRO A 123 -11.27 12.15 -22.64
CA PRO A 123 -11.66 10.97 -23.40
C PRO A 123 -12.33 11.46 -24.67
N GLY A 124 -11.77 11.08 -25.83
CA GLY A 124 -12.46 11.27 -27.10
C GLY A 124 -13.81 10.53 -27.09
N PRO A 125 -14.76 10.91 -27.97
CA PRO A 125 -16.17 10.51 -27.86
C PRO A 125 -16.48 9.00 -28.03
N ASN A 126 -15.47 8.15 -28.26
CA ASN A 126 -15.64 6.73 -28.61
C ASN A 126 -14.80 5.76 -27.75
N ALA A 127 -14.19 6.19 -26.64
CA ALA A 127 -13.60 5.25 -25.69
C ALA A 127 -14.70 4.81 -24.70
N PRO A 128 -15.09 3.52 -24.63
CA PRO A 128 -15.99 3.06 -23.58
C PRO A 128 -15.34 3.40 -22.24
N GLY A 129 -15.94 4.34 -21.50
CA GLY A 129 -15.43 4.74 -20.20
C GLY A 129 -15.23 3.50 -19.34
N ASN A 130 -14.03 3.35 -18.74
CA ASN A 130 -13.72 2.20 -17.90
C ASN A 130 -14.80 2.08 -16.82
N VAL A 131 -15.66 1.08 -16.98
CA VAL A 131 -16.70 0.74 -16.02
C VAL A 131 -15.99 0.30 -14.75
N VAL A 132 -16.34 0.88 -13.60
CA VAL A 132 -15.76 0.49 -12.31
C VAL A 132 -16.88 -0.06 -11.45
N TYR A 133 -16.89 -1.38 -11.24
CA TYR A 133 -17.85 -2.03 -10.37
C TYR A 133 -17.51 -1.78 -8.88
N PRO A 134 -18.46 -1.97 -7.96
CA PRO A 134 -18.17 -1.99 -6.54
C PRO A 134 -17.07 -3.01 -6.19
N PHE A 135 -16.48 -2.86 -5.00
CA PHE A 135 -15.52 -3.84 -4.50
C PHE A 135 -16.22 -5.19 -4.24
N PRO A 136 -15.61 -6.35 -4.58
CA PRO A 136 -16.19 -7.65 -4.28
C PRO A 136 -16.44 -7.80 -2.78
N LYS A 137 -17.50 -8.53 -2.43
CA LYS A 137 -17.82 -8.81 -1.03
C LYS A 137 -16.94 -9.92 -0.47
N ASN A 138 -16.23 -10.67 -1.32
CA ASN A 138 -15.44 -11.85 -0.98
C ASN A 138 -16.29 -12.92 -0.29
N ASN A 139 -17.48 -13.22 -0.85
CA ASN A 139 -18.51 -14.02 -0.16
C ASN A 139 -18.04 -15.42 0.24
N ASP A 140 -17.15 -16.03 -0.55
CA ASP A 140 -16.59 -17.35 -0.29
C ASP A 140 -15.25 -17.31 0.48
N GLY A 141 -14.79 -16.11 0.86
CA GLY A 141 -13.54 -15.92 1.61
C GLY A 141 -12.27 -16.26 0.82
N ALA A 142 -12.35 -16.57 -0.48
CA ALA A 142 -11.23 -17.11 -1.23
C ALA A 142 -10.18 -16.06 -1.64
N ILE A 143 -10.53 -14.77 -1.60
CA ILE A 143 -9.58 -13.69 -1.92
C ILE A 143 -8.85 -13.30 -0.64
N GLY A 144 -7.53 -13.48 -0.62
CA GLY A 144 -6.67 -13.10 0.51
C GLY A 144 -6.67 -11.60 0.78
N PHE A 145 -6.43 -11.23 2.04
CA PHE A 145 -6.42 -9.83 2.48
C PHE A 145 -5.40 -8.97 1.72
N SER A 146 -4.19 -9.49 1.48
CA SER A 146 -3.12 -8.78 0.77
C SER A 146 -3.56 -8.35 -0.63
N LEU A 147 -4.16 -9.27 -1.40
CA LEU A 147 -4.71 -8.96 -2.72
C LEU A 147 -5.91 -8.00 -2.65
N LEU A 148 -6.81 -8.15 -1.67
CA LEU A 148 -7.93 -7.21 -1.48
C LEU A 148 -7.43 -5.78 -1.24
N SER A 149 -6.46 -5.62 -0.34
CA SER A 149 -5.82 -4.34 -0.03
C SER A 149 -5.12 -3.76 -1.27
N LEU A 150 -4.35 -4.59 -1.98
CA LEU A 150 -3.64 -4.22 -3.20
C LEU A 150 -4.59 -3.73 -4.31
N ILE A 151 -5.74 -4.41 -4.49
CA ILE A 151 -6.75 -3.98 -5.46
C ILE A 151 -7.33 -2.63 -5.04
N LEU A 152 -7.67 -2.42 -3.76
CA LEU A 152 -8.24 -1.15 -3.29
C LEU A 152 -7.31 0.04 -3.54
N ARG A 153 -6.03 -0.08 -3.18
CA ARG A 153 -5.03 0.98 -3.37
C ARG A 153 -4.77 1.31 -4.85
N LEU A 154 -4.81 0.30 -5.73
CA LEU A 154 -4.55 0.50 -7.17
C LEU A 154 -5.80 0.99 -7.92
N LYS A 155 -6.98 0.51 -7.54
CA LYS A 155 -8.25 0.87 -8.17
C LYS A 155 -8.69 2.30 -7.81
N SER A 156 -8.41 2.74 -6.59
CA SER A 156 -8.93 4.00 -6.04
C SER A 156 -7.82 5.03 -5.89
N ALA A 157 -8.11 6.29 -6.24
CA ALA A 157 -7.25 7.39 -5.82
C ALA A 157 -7.34 7.59 -4.29
N PRO A 158 -6.27 8.06 -3.62
CA PRO A 158 -6.30 8.38 -2.20
C PRO A 158 -7.25 9.56 -1.95
N ASN A 159 -8.50 9.25 -1.62
CA ASN A 159 -9.58 10.19 -1.35
C ASN A 159 -10.54 9.59 -0.31
N LEU A 160 -11.53 10.37 0.13
CA LEU A 160 -12.51 9.90 1.13
C LEU A 160 -13.36 8.71 0.62
N SER A 161 -13.47 8.50 -0.69
CA SER A 161 -14.11 7.28 -1.22
C SER A 161 -13.27 6.04 -0.92
N LEU A 162 -11.94 6.12 -1.02
CA LEU A 162 -11.06 5.03 -0.60
C LEU A 162 -11.22 4.75 0.89
N VAL A 163 -11.23 5.79 1.73
CA VAL A 163 -11.46 5.66 3.18
C VAL A 163 -12.77 4.89 3.48
N ASN A 164 -13.84 5.21 2.76
CA ASN A 164 -15.11 4.48 2.89
C ASN A 164 -15.01 3.00 2.48
N GLU A 165 -14.28 2.68 1.40
CA GLU A 165 -14.05 1.29 1.00
C GLU A 165 -13.17 0.53 2.01
N LEU A 166 -12.16 1.19 2.60
CA LEU A 166 -11.33 0.62 3.67
C LEU A 166 -12.17 0.32 4.92
N TYR A 167 -13.08 1.21 5.33
CA TYR A 167 -14.01 0.94 6.42
C TYR A 167 -14.94 -0.24 6.13
N LYS A 168 -15.42 -0.38 4.88
CA LYS A 168 -16.20 -1.57 4.49
C LYS A 168 -15.37 -2.84 4.60
N LEU A 169 -14.09 -2.81 4.21
CA LEU A 169 -13.18 -3.95 4.36
C LEU A 169 -12.91 -4.27 5.84
N CYS A 170 -12.69 -3.27 6.69
CA CYS A 170 -12.60 -3.44 8.16
C CYS A 170 -13.84 -4.17 8.70
N TYR A 171 -15.03 -3.75 8.27
CA TYR A 171 -16.28 -4.37 8.69
C TYR A 171 -16.40 -5.82 8.20
N GLN A 172 -16.02 -6.09 6.94
CA GLN A 172 -16.02 -7.45 6.39
C GLN A 172 -15.08 -8.38 7.16
N LEU A 173 -13.86 -7.93 7.49
CA LEU A 173 -12.90 -8.71 8.27
C LEU A 173 -13.45 -9.06 9.66
N ARG A 174 -14.07 -8.08 10.34
CA ARG A 174 -14.67 -8.31 11.67
C ARG A 174 -15.88 -9.23 11.65
N LEU A 175 -16.69 -9.17 10.59
CA LEU A 175 -17.88 -10.02 10.46
C LEU A 175 -17.55 -11.47 10.07
N LYS A 176 -16.54 -11.65 9.22
CA LYS A 176 -16.19 -12.96 8.65
C LYS A 176 -15.16 -13.73 9.46
N GLY A 177 -14.52 -13.05 10.41
CA GLY A 177 -13.57 -13.66 11.32
C GLY A 177 -14.17 -14.81 12.11
N SER A 178 -13.52 -15.96 12.08
CA SER A 178 -13.88 -17.10 12.93
C SER A 178 -13.15 -17.04 14.27
N SER A 179 -13.68 -17.73 15.30
CA SER A 179 -12.98 -17.89 16.56
C SER A 179 -11.64 -18.61 16.33
N GLY A 180 -10.53 -18.01 16.79
CA GLY A 180 -9.16 -18.49 16.54
C GLY A 180 -8.38 -17.70 15.46
N GLU A 181 -9.04 -16.79 14.73
CA GLU A 181 -8.40 -15.92 13.72
C GLU A 181 -8.14 -14.48 14.23
N GLU A 182 -8.33 -14.22 15.53
CA GLU A 182 -8.32 -12.88 16.10
C GLU A 182 -6.99 -12.14 15.88
N ALA A 183 -5.86 -12.86 15.98
CA ALA A 183 -4.53 -12.30 15.73
C ALA A 183 -4.36 -11.86 14.27
N GLU A 184 -4.81 -12.68 13.32
CA GLU A 184 -4.74 -12.36 11.89
C GLU A 184 -5.66 -11.19 11.53
N ILE A 185 -6.89 -11.19 12.04
CA ILE A 185 -7.83 -10.08 11.86
C ILE A 185 -7.23 -8.79 12.42
N GLN A 186 -6.65 -8.85 13.61
CA GLN A 186 -6.02 -7.67 14.22
C GLN A 186 -4.86 -7.15 13.37
N ARG A 187 -3.99 -8.04 12.88
CA ARG A 187 -2.91 -7.69 11.97
C ARG A 187 -3.46 -7.01 10.70
N ASN A 188 -4.50 -7.55 10.10
CA ASN A 188 -5.12 -6.96 8.91
C ASN A 188 -5.76 -5.59 9.22
N LEU A 189 -6.38 -5.41 10.40
CA LEU A 189 -6.93 -4.13 10.84
C LEU A 189 -5.84 -3.07 11.09
N ILE A 190 -4.68 -3.47 11.60
CA ILE A 190 -3.51 -2.59 11.73
C ILE A 190 -3.05 -2.12 10.35
N SER A 191 -2.91 -3.00 9.37
CA SER A 191 -2.55 -2.59 8.01
C SER A 191 -3.56 -1.61 7.39
N LEU A 192 -4.87 -1.85 7.61
CA LEU A 192 -5.91 -0.92 7.15
C LEU A 192 -5.86 0.44 7.85
N SER A 193 -5.39 0.50 9.10
CA SER A 193 -5.26 1.78 9.80
C SER A 193 -4.20 2.67 9.15
N TYR A 194 -3.06 2.09 8.75
CA TYR A 194 -2.01 2.82 8.00
C TYR A 194 -2.51 3.33 6.64
N GLU A 195 -3.28 2.52 5.91
CA GLU A 195 -3.93 2.94 4.65
C GLU A 195 -4.90 4.13 4.85
N ILE A 196 -5.69 4.12 5.93
CA ILE A 196 -6.59 5.23 6.27
C ILE A 196 -5.77 6.49 6.60
N ILE A 197 -4.72 6.36 7.42
CA ILE A 197 -3.82 7.46 7.79
C ILE A 197 -3.18 8.06 6.52
N MET A 198 -2.67 7.21 5.62
CA MET A 198 -2.09 7.63 4.33
C MET A 198 -3.11 8.43 3.52
N ALA A 199 -4.32 7.92 3.34
CA ALA A 199 -5.36 8.60 2.56
C ALA A 199 -5.73 9.96 3.18
N LEU A 200 -5.90 10.03 4.51
CA LEU A 200 -6.22 11.28 5.22
C LEU A 200 -5.07 12.29 5.16
N MET A 201 -3.82 11.83 5.24
CA MET A 201 -2.63 12.66 5.14
C MET A 201 -2.49 13.30 3.75
N ILE A 202 -2.61 12.50 2.67
CA ILE A 202 -2.50 12.98 1.29
C ILE A 202 -3.62 13.95 0.94
N THR A 203 -4.83 13.68 1.42
CA THR A 203 -6.01 14.52 1.18
C THR A 203 -6.06 15.74 2.10
N ARG A 204 -5.10 15.87 3.02
CA ARG A 204 -5.04 16.95 4.02
C ARG A 204 -6.30 17.06 4.89
N ASN A 205 -6.97 15.93 5.15
CA ASN A 205 -8.10 15.86 6.08
C ASN A 205 -7.58 15.77 7.52
N PHE A 206 -6.87 16.80 7.95
CA PHE A 206 -6.03 16.82 9.14
C PHE A 206 -6.77 16.65 10.46
N TYR A 207 -7.94 17.29 10.63
CA TYR A 207 -8.75 17.10 11.83
C TYR A 207 -9.25 15.66 11.96
N THR A 208 -9.71 15.07 10.85
CA THR A 208 -10.13 13.66 10.82
C THR A 208 -8.94 12.74 11.08
N LEU A 209 -7.77 13.06 10.54
CA LEU A 209 -6.53 12.32 10.80
C LEU A 209 -6.19 12.32 12.31
N LEU A 210 -6.14 13.48 12.96
CA LEU A 210 -5.82 13.58 14.38
C LEU A 210 -6.82 12.77 15.23
N SER A 211 -8.12 13.00 15.04
CA SER A 211 -9.15 12.24 15.78
C SER A 211 -9.06 10.73 15.53
N PHE A 212 -8.71 10.31 14.31
CA PHE A 212 -8.53 8.89 14.00
C PHE A 212 -7.32 8.30 14.76
N VAL A 213 -6.17 8.96 14.72
CA VAL A 213 -4.94 8.47 15.37
C VAL A 213 -5.06 8.51 16.90
N GLU A 214 -5.71 9.54 17.47
CA GLU A 214 -6.04 9.57 18.90
C GLU A 214 -6.96 8.42 19.30
N SER A 215 -7.94 8.08 18.46
CA SER A 215 -8.80 6.91 18.70
C SER A 215 -8.02 5.60 18.61
N LEU A 216 -7.01 5.49 17.74
CA LEU A 216 -6.12 4.33 17.70
C LEU A 216 -5.30 4.25 18.99
N GLU A 217 -4.73 5.37 19.44
CA GLU A 217 -3.96 5.45 20.69
C GLU A 217 -4.81 5.03 21.89
N ALA A 218 -6.04 5.54 22.02
CA ALA A 218 -6.95 5.14 23.09
C ALA A 218 -7.25 3.63 23.05
N GLY A 219 -7.48 3.09 21.84
CA GLY A 219 -7.67 1.65 21.63
C GLY A 219 -6.43 0.83 22.01
N VAL A 220 -5.23 1.37 21.78
CA VAL A 220 -3.97 0.73 22.15
C VAL A 220 -3.76 0.79 23.68
N LYS A 221 -4.05 1.90 24.34
CA LYS A 221 -3.92 2.00 25.79
C LYS A 221 -4.93 1.13 26.55
N ALA A 222 -6.08 0.86 25.95
CA ALA A 222 -7.15 0.09 26.57
C ALA A 222 -6.97 -1.44 26.54
N ARG A 223 -5.98 -1.98 25.79
CA ARG A 223 -5.74 -3.43 25.76
C ARG A 223 -4.90 -3.88 26.95
N GLU A 224 -5.35 -4.96 27.57
CA GLU A 224 -4.71 -5.58 28.73
C GLU A 224 -3.46 -6.41 28.33
N ASP A 225 -3.40 -6.92 27.10
CA ASP A 225 -2.31 -7.76 26.59
C ASP A 225 -1.15 -6.95 26.00
N SER A 226 -0.56 -6.11 26.84
CA SER A 226 0.51 -5.14 26.50
C SER A 226 1.89 -5.77 26.26
N SER A 227 2.00 -7.10 26.21
CA SER A 227 3.28 -7.81 26.31
C SER A 227 3.86 -8.32 24.98
N SER A 228 3.09 -8.34 23.89
CA SER A 228 3.61 -8.81 22.60
C SER A 228 4.45 -7.73 21.90
N GLU A 229 5.61 -8.11 21.36
CA GLU A 229 6.51 -7.19 20.66
C GLU A 229 5.84 -6.49 19.47
N GLU A 230 5.05 -7.24 18.69
CA GLU A 230 4.25 -6.70 17.57
C GLU A 230 3.33 -5.55 18.02
N TYR A 231 2.80 -5.65 19.24
CA TYR A 231 1.92 -4.66 19.81
C TYR A 231 2.65 -3.43 20.33
N LEU A 232 3.83 -3.62 20.93
CA LEU A 232 4.71 -2.53 21.35
C LEU A 232 5.14 -1.69 20.14
N HIS A 233 5.52 -2.34 19.03
CA HIS A 233 5.80 -1.66 17.78
C HIS A 233 4.58 -0.88 17.27
N TYR A 234 3.39 -1.49 17.28
CA TYR A 234 2.19 -0.78 16.83
C TYR A 234 1.88 0.48 17.68
N SER A 235 2.02 0.38 19.00
CA SER A 235 1.86 1.52 19.91
C SER A 235 2.84 2.66 19.62
N SER A 236 4.10 2.30 19.36
CA SER A 236 5.13 3.27 19.00
C SER A 236 4.90 3.88 17.61
N ASN A 237 4.50 3.09 16.61
CA ASN A 237 4.12 3.55 15.28
C ASN A 237 2.98 4.58 15.33
N VAL A 238 1.96 4.32 16.15
CA VAL A 238 0.86 5.28 16.41
C VAL A 238 1.40 6.55 17.06
N SER A 239 2.29 6.43 18.05
CA SER A 239 2.91 7.58 18.75
C SER A 239 3.72 8.45 17.79
N LEU A 240 4.55 7.87 16.92
CA LEU A 240 5.26 8.63 15.90
C LEU A 240 4.28 9.29 14.93
N THR A 241 3.21 8.60 14.53
CA THR A 241 2.20 9.16 13.61
C THR A 241 1.53 10.40 14.22
N ILE A 242 1.24 10.40 15.54
CA ILE A 242 0.74 11.59 16.25
C ILE A 242 1.73 12.74 16.15
N VAL A 243 3.01 12.48 16.40
CA VAL A 243 4.07 13.50 16.32
C VAL A 243 4.16 14.09 14.91
N LEU A 244 4.27 13.24 13.89
CA LEU A 244 4.41 13.67 12.50
C LEU A 244 3.17 14.41 11.99
N ALA A 245 1.97 13.94 12.34
CA ALA A 245 0.72 14.60 11.96
C ALA A 245 0.62 15.99 12.60
N ASN A 246 0.86 16.12 13.91
CA ASN A 246 0.84 17.41 14.59
C ASN A 246 1.83 18.40 13.97
N MET A 247 3.04 17.95 13.64
CA MET A 247 4.07 18.80 13.04
C MET A 247 3.69 19.30 11.65
N ILE A 248 3.18 18.42 10.78
CA ILE A 248 2.76 18.79 9.42
C ILE A 248 1.56 19.75 9.47
N ILE A 249 0.60 19.50 10.36
CA ILE A 249 -0.60 20.33 10.51
C ILE A 249 -0.21 21.74 10.94
N ARG A 250 0.58 21.86 12.01
CA ARG A 250 1.04 23.16 12.52
C ARG A 250 1.85 23.93 11.49
N GLN A 251 2.74 23.24 10.76
CA GLN A 251 3.45 23.84 9.63
C GLN A 251 2.47 24.36 8.56
N SER A 252 1.45 23.58 8.22
CA SER A 252 0.47 23.96 7.20
C SER A 252 -0.41 25.14 7.63
N GLU A 253 -0.66 25.28 8.93
CA GLU A 253 -1.44 26.37 9.53
C GLU A 253 -0.57 27.60 9.89
N GLY A 254 0.75 27.52 9.72
CA GLY A 254 1.68 28.61 10.05
C GLY A 254 1.79 28.87 11.56
N ILE A 255 1.54 27.84 12.39
CA ILE A 255 1.64 27.93 13.84
C ILE A 255 3.10 27.68 14.24
N ASP A 256 3.79 28.74 14.68
CA ASP A 256 5.20 28.67 15.09
C ASP A 256 5.41 28.10 16.51
N ASP A 257 4.36 28.08 17.32
CA ASP A 257 4.40 27.53 18.68
C ASP A 257 4.11 26.02 18.65
N PHE A 258 5.19 25.23 18.72
CA PHE A 258 5.08 23.79 18.96
C PHE A 258 4.94 23.61 20.47
N ASP A 259 3.85 23.02 20.95
CA ASP A 259 3.85 22.49 22.30
C ASP A 259 4.83 21.30 22.34
N VAL A 260 6.09 21.63 22.66
CA VAL A 260 7.24 20.77 22.42
C VAL A 260 7.26 19.61 23.40
N ALA A 261 6.74 19.79 24.62
CA ALA A 261 7.03 18.87 25.71
C ALA A 261 6.37 17.50 25.51
N GLU A 262 5.08 17.46 25.21
CA GLU A 262 4.37 16.19 25.00
C GLU A 262 4.86 15.47 23.74
N LEU A 263 4.99 16.20 22.63
CA LEU A 263 5.44 15.62 21.35
C LEU A 263 6.89 15.14 21.43
N ARG A 264 7.77 15.86 22.13
CA ARG A 264 9.15 15.43 22.40
C ARG A 264 9.17 14.16 23.23
N GLN A 265 8.43 14.12 24.34
CA GLN A 265 8.35 12.93 25.17
C GLN A 265 7.84 11.71 24.38
N ARG A 266 6.85 11.89 23.50
CA ARG A 266 6.37 10.82 22.62
C ARG A 266 7.45 10.32 21.67
N PHE A 267 8.22 11.22 21.08
CA PHE A 267 9.30 10.87 20.16
C PHE A 267 10.48 10.18 20.87
N GLU A 268 10.86 10.64 22.05
CA GLU A 268 11.97 10.08 22.84
C GLU A 268 11.64 8.68 23.39
N ASN A 269 10.36 8.35 23.53
CA ASN A 269 9.89 7.04 23.99
C ASN A 269 9.57 6.07 22.84
N LEU A 270 9.94 6.38 21.61
CA LEU A 270 9.73 5.46 20.49
C LEU A 270 10.61 4.22 20.64
N ASP A 271 10.09 3.07 20.19
CA ASP A 271 10.89 1.86 20.11
C ASP A 271 11.86 1.95 18.92
N GLN A 272 12.91 1.14 18.99
CA GLN A 272 14.00 1.21 18.02
C GLN A 272 13.56 0.87 16.59
N PHE A 273 12.63 -0.08 16.41
CA PHE A 273 12.12 -0.42 15.08
C PHE A 273 11.37 0.75 14.46
N THR A 274 10.49 1.39 15.23
CA THR A 274 9.75 2.58 14.78
C THR A 274 10.70 3.71 14.35
N LEU A 275 11.72 3.97 15.17
CA LEU A 275 12.74 4.98 14.86
C LEU A 275 13.55 4.60 13.62
N ASP A 276 14.00 3.35 13.52
CA ASP A 276 14.76 2.85 12.38
C ASP A 276 13.97 2.97 11.07
N CYS A 277 12.68 2.64 11.07
CA CYS A 277 11.78 2.82 9.92
C CYS A 277 11.75 4.27 9.46
N PHE A 278 11.58 5.21 10.40
CA PHE A 278 11.53 6.63 10.10
C PHE A 278 12.88 7.16 9.56
N VAL A 279 13.97 6.85 10.25
CA VAL A 279 15.33 7.28 9.89
C VAL A 279 15.76 6.70 8.55
N ASN A 280 15.50 5.43 8.29
CA ASN A 280 15.78 4.79 7.00
C ASN A 280 15.09 5.54 5.86
N VAL A 281 13.83 5.93 6.05
CA VAL A 281 13.09 6.69 5.03
C VAL A 281 13.72 8.06 4.79
N LEU A 282 14.06 8.79 5.86
CA LEU A 282 14.70 10.11 5.75
C LEU A 282 16.05 10.06 5.02
N ARG A 283 16.81 8.98 5.20
CA ARG A 283 18.14 8.77 4.59
C ARG A 283 18.09 8.24 3.15
N LYS A 284 16.99 7.57 2.76
CA LYS A 284 16.89 6.89 1.46
C LYS A 284 16.07 7.67 0.44
N TYR A 285 15.02 8.35 0.88
CA TYR A 285 14.05 8.97 -0.03
C TYR A 285 14.11 10.50 0.01
N SER A 286 14.01 11.10 -1.17
CA SER A 286 13.86 12.54 -1.32
C SER A 286 12.48 12.99 -0.82
N PRO A 287 12.32 14.17 -0.20
CA PRO A 287 11.02 14.70 0.20
C PRO A 287 10.02 14.89 -0.96
N MET A 288 10.50 15.10 -2.19
CA MET A 288 9.68 15.36 -3.38
C MET A 288 10.04 14.44 -4.54
N VAL A 289 9.04 14.08 -5.35
CA VAL A 289 9.24 13.18 -6.51
C VAL A 289 9.90 13.95 -7.66
N GLY A 290 11.00 13.41 -8.19
CA GLY A 290 11.67 13.96 -9.38
C GLY A 290 12.52 15.20 -9.14
N GLU A 291 12.65 15.67 -7.90
CA GLU A 291 13.65 16.68 -7.56
C GLU A 291 15.01 16.03 -7.37
N SER A 292 16.07 16.68 -7.86
CA SER A 292 17.46 16.31 -7.58
C SER A 292 17.88 16.60 -6.13
N GLY A 293 16.93 16.95 -5.26
CA GLY A 293 17.15 17.05 -3.83
C GLY A 293 17.46 15.68 -3.28
N GLY A 294 18.63 15.54 -2.68
CA GLY A 294 19.05 14.31 -1.99
C GLY A 294 18.12 13.94 -0.83
N PRO A 295 18.47 12.91 -0.06
CA PRO A 295 17.71 12.52 1.11
C PRO A 295 17.56 13.68 2.11
N SER A 296 16.56 13.55 2.98
CA SER A 296 16.24 14.58 3.98
C SER A 296 17.37 14.79 4.98
N VAL A 297 18.08 13.70 5.28
CA VAL A 297 19.11 13.56 6.32
C VAL A 297 20.31 12.80 5.75
N GLY A 298 21.51 13.13 6.21
CA GLY A 298 22.74 12.43 5.84
C GLY A 298 22.82 10.99 6.38
N SER A 299 23.74 10.17 5.83
CA SER A 299 23.96 8.78 6.27
C SER A 299 24.26 8.65 7.76
N ASP A 300 25.08 9.57 8.28
CA ASP A 300 25.64 9.53 9.63
C ASP A 300 25.03 10.61 10.55
N GLU A 301 23.99 11.30 10.08
CA GLU A 301 23.34 12.35 10.86
C GLU A 301 22.33 11.74 11.83
N ASP A 302 22.43 12.13 13.09
CA ASP A 302 21.52 11.71 14.16
C ASP A 302 20.15 12.38 13.99
N VAL A 303 19.10 11.61 14.24
CA VAL A 303 17.71 12.08 14.11
C VAL A 303 17.07 12.09 15.49
N ASP A 304 17.24 13.21 16.18
CA ASP A 304 16.51 13.52 17.40
C ASP A 304 15.27 14.40 17.11
N TYR A 305 14.55 14.78 18.16
CA TYR A 305 13.37 15.61 18.05
C TYR A 305 13.69 17.03 17.51
N ASP A 306 14.85 17.58 17.82
CA ASP A 306 15.25 18.91 17.37
C ASP A 306 15.57 18.91 15.87
N LYS A 307 16.22 17.85 15.38
CA LYS A 307 16.39 17.60 13.95
C LYS A 307 15.04 17.48 13.25
N LEU A 308 14.07 16.80 13.86
CA LEU A 308 12.74 16.69 13.31
C LEU A 308 12.07 18.08 13.13
N LEU A 309 12.18 18.97 14.12
CA LEU A 309 11.70 20.36 14.00
C LEU A 309 12.40 21.13 12.88
N GLU A 310 13.72 20.93 12.71
CA GLU A 310 14.49 21.52 11.61
C GLU A 310 13.97 21.04 10.24
N LEU A 311 13.73 19.74 10.09
CA LEU A 311 13.22 19.13 8.85
C LEU A 311 11.83 19.67 8.47
N VAL A 312 10.97 19.88 9.47
CA VAL A 312 9.66 20.51 9.29
C VAL A 312 9.87 21.94 8.76
N LYS A 313 10.65 22.77 9.45
CA LYS A 313 10.90 24.17 9.04
C LYS A 313 11.53 24.28 7.65
N GLN A 314 12.36 23.32 7.25
CA GLN A 314 12.98 23.24 5.93
C GLN A 314 12.03 22.69 4.84
N GLY A 315 10.83 22.24 5.20
CA GLY A 315 9.89 21.62 4.26
C GLY A 315 10.34 20.23 3.78
N LYS A 316 11.27 19.59 4.50
CA LYS A 316 11.78 18.26 4.18
C LYS A 316 10.93 17.14 4.78
N LEU A 317 10.16 17.42 5.84
CA LEU A 317 9.15 16.48 6.33
C LEU A 317 7.85 16.63 5.51
N THR A 318 7.70 15.82 4.47
CA THR A 318 6.54 15.87 3.56
C THR A 318 5.60 14.69 3.77
N GLY A 319 4.40 14.77 3.19
CA GLY A 319 3.48 13.64 3.13
C GLY A 319 4.10 12.39 2.50
N ARG A 320 5.06 12.54 1.55
CA ARG A 320 5.79 11.42 0.95
C ARG A 320 6.64 10.68 1.97
N ILE A 321 7.38 11.42 2.80
CA ILE A 321 8.19 10.85 3.88
C ILE A 321 7.29 10.09 4.84
N VAL A 322 6.19 10.70 5.30
CA VAL A 322 5.25 10.03 6.21
C VAL A 322 4.65 8.78 5.57
N CYS A 323 4.20 8.84 4.31
CA CYS A 323 3.64 7.67 3.62
C CYS A 323 4.69 6.55 3.47
N SER A 324 5.95 6.88 3.20
CA SER A 324 7.03 5.88 3.10
C SER A 324 7.36 5.27 4.48
N THR A 325 7.25 6.04 5.56
CA THR A 325 7.38 5.52 6.92
C THR A 325 6.22 4.58 7.27
N LEU A 326 4.97 4.97 6.98
CA LEU A 326 3.79 4.11 7.16
C LEU A 326 3.89 2.82 6.36
N ALA A 327 4.42 2.89 5.13
CA ALA A 327 4.68 1.72 4.31
C ALA A 327 5.68 0.77 4.99
N SER A 328 6.73 1.28 5.64
CA SER A 328 7.67 0.46 6.39
C SER A 328 6.99 -0.25 7.57
N PHE A 329 6.08 0.43 8.28
CA PHE A 329 5.28 -0.16 9.36
C PHE A 329 4.34 -1.25 8.85
N GLU A 330 3.71 -1.03 7.70
CA GLU A 330 2.83 -2.02 7.07
C GLU A 330 3.61 -3.27 6.65
N LEU A 331 4.83 -3.11 6.11
CA LEU A 331 5.70 -4.24 5.80
C LEU A 331 6.13 -5.00 7.06
N GLY A 332 6.45 -4.29 8.15
CA GLY A 332 6.71 -4.89 9.46
C GLY A 332 5.53 -5.76 9.92
N ASN A 333 4.33 -5.22 9.83
CA ASN A 333 3.11 -5.90 10.26
C ASN A 333 2.70 -7.06 9.34
N MET A 334 2.75 -6.90 8.01
CA MET A 334 2.28 -7.91 7.05
C MET A 334 3.30 -9.00 6.76
N TYR A 335 4.56 -8.62 6.65
CA TYR A 335 5.65 -9.49 6.17
C TYR A 335 6.77 -9.64 7.18
N ARG A 336 6.54 -9.30 8.46
CA ARG A 336 7.56 -9.42 9.53
C ARG A 336 8.89 -8.80 9.11
N ALA A 337 8.78 -7.63 8.49
CA ALA A 337 9.95 -6.95 7.95
C ALA A 337 10.80 -6.43 9.09
N GLU A 338 12.10 -6.70 9.03
CA GLU A 338 13.06 -6.33 10.06
C GLU A 338 14.29 -5.70 9.42
N PHE A 339 15.00 -4.87 10.18
CA PHE A 339 16.25 -4.31 9.71
C PHE A 339 17.38 -5.32 9.82
N GLN A 340 18.00 -5.64 8.69
CA GLN A 340 19.14 -6.53 8.60
C GLN A 340 20.33 -5.79 8.01
N GLU A 341 21.52 -6.07 8.52
CA GLU A 341 22.75 -5.56 7.94
C GLU A 341 23.12 -6.42 6.74
N VAL A 342 23.11 -5.83 5.55
CA VAL A 342 23.53 -6.48 4.31
C VAL A 342 24.52 -5.59 3.61
N ASP A 343 25.71 -6.12 3.35
CA ASP A 343 26.81 -5.39 2.72
C ASP A 343 27.19 -4.08 3.45
N LYS A 344 27.08 -4.08 4.79
CA LYS A 344 27.28 -2.92 5.69
C LYS A 344 26.20 -1.84 5.62
N ASP A 345 25.15 -2.04 4.83
CA ASP A 345 23.97 -1.20 4.81
C ASP A 345 22.84 -1.85 5.63
N LYS A 346 22.25 -1.06 6.54
CA LYS A 346 21.06 -1.47 7.27
C LYS A 346 19.85 -1.32 6.35
N ARG A 347 19.25 -2.44 5.94
CA ARG A 347 18.08 -2.45 5.04
C ARG A 347 16.89 -3.15 5.68
N LEU A 348 15.70 -2.68 5.36
CA LEU A 348 14.46 -3.36 5.73
C LEU A 348 14.31 -4.61 4.84
N ALA A 349 14.34 -5.79 5.44
CA ALA A 349 14.17 -7.07 4.76
C ALA A 349 12.79 -7.64 5.10
N ALA A 350 11.93 -7.82 4.10
CA ALA A 350 10.61 -8.42 4.27
C ALA A 350 10.72 -9.95 4.27
N ASN A 351 10.07 -10.59 5.24
CA ASN A 351 10.08 -12.04 5.47
C ASN A 351 8.65 -12.60 5.29
N PRO A 352 8.11 -12.59 4.05
CA PRO A 352 6.75 -13.07 3.79
C PRO A 352 6.62 -14.55 4.16
N ALA A 353 5.53 -14.90 4.85
CA ALA A 353 5.18 -16.30 5.02
C ALA A 353 4.89 -16.94 3.64
N PRO A 354 5.32 -18.19 3.39
CA PRO A 354 4.96 -18.90 2.17
C PRO A 354 3.44 -18.92 2.01
N HIS A 355 2.95 -18.67 0.79
CA HIS A 355 1.53 -18.73 0.51
C HIS A 355 1.10 -20.19 0.32
N THR A 356 0.92 -20.87 1.45
CA THR A 356 0.70 -22.31 1.52
C THR A 356 -0.55 -22.72 0.75
N GLY A 357 -0.44 -23.83 0.01
CA GLY A 357 -1.57 -24.37 -0.77
C GLY A 357 -1.60 -23.93 -2.22
N THR A 358 -0.52 -23.30 -2.72
CA THR A 358 -0.30 -23.06 -4.14
C THR A 358 1.10 -23.53 -4.54
N ARG A 359 1.28 -23.99 -5.77
CA ARG A 359 2.62 -24.33 -6.29
C ARG A 359 3.50 -23.11 -6.59
N PHE A 360 3.03 -21.91 -6.25
CA PHE A 360 3.72 -20.63 -6.49
C PHE A 360 4.37 -20.08 -5.20
N GLU A 361 4.48 -20.89 -4.15
CA GLU A 361 5.06 -20.51 -2.85
C GLU A 361 6.45 -19.86 -2.97
N ASN A 362 7.35 -20.44 -3.75
CA ASN A 362 8.73 -19.96 -3.91
C ASN A 362 8.79 -18.60 -4.62
N VAL A 363 8.08 -18.47 -5.76
CA VAL A 363 8.02 -17.20 -6.49
C VAL A 363 7.31 -16.12 -5.67
N TYR A 364 6.27 -16.47 -4.91
CA TYR A 364 5.58 -15.56 -4.02
C TYR A 364 6.54 -15.00 -2.97
N THR A 365 7.27 -15.89 -2.28
CA THR A 365 8.25 -15.51 -1.25
C THR A 365 9.36 -14.63 -1.85
N LYS A 366 9.88 -14.99 -3.04
CA LYS A 366 10.90 -14.21 -3.74
C LYS A 366 10.43 -12.82 -4.13
N VAL A 367 9.21 -12.68 -4.66
CA VAL A 367 8.70 -11.38 -5.10
C VAL A 367 8.36 -10.51 -3.90
N MET A 368 7.64 -11.05 -2.91
CA MET A 368 7.19 -10.27 -1.76
C MET A 368 8.35 -9.84 -0.83
N SER A 369 9.46 -10.59 -0.78
CA SER A 369 10.63 -10.19 0.01
C SER A 369 11.33 -8.93 -0.54
N GLN A 370 11.09 -8.57 -1.80
CA GLN A 370 11.67 -7.37 -2.41
C GLN A 370 11.01 -6.07 -1.95
N TRP A 371 9.89 -6.10 -1.21
CA TRP A 371 9.16 -4.89 -0.81
C TRP A 371 10.03 -3.87 -0.06
N GLY A 372 11.02 -4.30 0.71
CA GLY A 372 11.96 -3.39 1.39
C GLY A 372 12.81 -2.52 0.45
N ASN A 373 12.93 -2.92 -0.82
CA ASN A 373 13.58 -2.13 -1.87
C ASN A 373 12.64 -1.12 -2.55
N TYR A 374 11.33 -1.24 -2.33
CA TYR A 374 10.28 -0.50 -3.02
C TYR A 374 9.23 0.07 -2.04
N ILE A 375 9.68 0.54 -0.88
CA ILE A 375 8.81 1.02 0.20
C ILE A 375 7.94 2.19 -0.29
N GLU A 376 8.51 3.08 -1.10
CA GLU A 376 7.84 4.23 -1.70
C GLU A 376 6.66 3.83 -2.61
N LYS A 377 6.64 2.57 -3.06
CA LYS A 377 5.61 2.06 -3.96
C LYS A 377 4.47 1.37 -3.24
N VAL A 378 4.59 1.02 -1.95
CA VAL A 378 3.60 0.20 -1.23
C VAL A 378 2.17 0.71 -1.43
N TYR A 379 1.95 2.02 -1.32
CA TYR A 379 0.64 2.65 -1.49
C TYR A 379 0.23 2.96 -2.94
N GLY A 380 1.04 2.59 -3.94
CA GLY A 380 0.74 2.79 -5.35
C GLY A 380 0.58 4.27 -5.73
N LEU A 381 1.40 5.14 -5.14
CA LEU A 381 1.39 6.58 -5.37
C LEU A 381 2.40 7.02 -6.43
N GLU A 382 3.48 6.25 -6.60
CA GLU A 382 4.67 6.54 -7.42
C GLU A 382 4.92 5.48 -8.49
#